data_AF-A0A6I4MD08-F1
#
_entry.id   AF-A0A6I4MD08-F1
#
_cell.length_a   1.000
_cell.length_b   1.000
_cell.length_c   1.000
_cell.angle_alpha   90.00
_cell.angle_beta   90.00
_cell.angle_gamma   90.00
#
_symmetry.space_group_name_H-M   'P 1'
#
loop_
_entity.id
_entity.type
_entity.pdbx_description
1 polymer ?
#
loop_
_entity_poly.entity_id
_entity_poly.type
_entity_poly.pdbx_seq_one_letter_code
_entity_poly.pdbx_strand_id
1 'polypeptide(L)'
;MASTTQPRSKVRERREDVRRRVLRTAAEMMADGTPYTELPVQRIAERAQVARSTFYLHFPDKSRLLIALADEAVEALFGEAVVWWRADHADGVDGVAHAMRQMIAAYREHRRVLHALGEVAGYDPDVAEFWRDRMRRFTEVVQARLDAELRAGTVDPEMDVRTTAQVLIWTVERTISAHCHHDEGTGDERIARTLARSIWLTVYGIPPGPPRAAPRREPGLRGP
;
A
#
# COMPACT_ATOMS: atom_id res chain seq x y z
N MET A 1 -1.42 26.35 -47.63
CA MET A 1 -1.02 25.03 -47.08
C MET A 1 -1.74 24.86 -45.75
N ALA A 2 -2.75 23.99 -45.70
CA ALA A 2 -3.54 23.75 -44.49
C ALA A 2 -2.81 22.77 -43.57
N SER A 3 -2.63 23.16 -42.32
CA SER A 3 -1.90 22.39 -41.31
C SER A 3 -2.80 21.32 -40.68
N THR A 4 -2.55 20.06 -41.02
CA THR A 4 -3.26 18.88 -40.54
C THR A 4 -2.63 18.41 -39.21
N THR A 5 -3.04 18.96 -38.07
CA THR A 5 -2.54 18.48 -36.76
C THR A 5 -3.65 18.22 -35.73
N GLN A 6 -4.91 18.47 -36.07
CA GLN A 6 -6.06 18.39 -35.15
C GLN A 6 -6.80 17.03 -34.97
N PRO A 7 -6.59 15.95 -35.77
CA PRO A 7 -7.34 14.69 -35.57
C PRO A 7 -6.88 13.81 -34.40
N ARG A 8 -5.57 13.80 -34.09
CA ARG A 8 -4.98 12.82 -33.15
C ARG A 8 -5.28 13.12 -31.69
N SER A 9 -5.40 14.40 -31.32
CA SER A 9 -5.70 14.83 -29.95
C SER A 9 -7.14 14.49 -29.55
N LYS A 10 -8.13 14.81 -30.39
CA LYS A 10 -9.55 14.51 -30.12
C LYS A 10 -9.86 13.02 -30.02
N VAL A 11 -9.19 12.19 -30.83
CA VAL A 11 -9.35 10.72 -30.75
C VAL A 11 -8.75 10.16 -29.46
N ARG A 12 -7.59 10.68 -29.03
CA ARG A 12 -6.97 10.30 -27.76
C ARG A 12 -7.84 10.71 -26.55
N GLU A 13 -8.34 11.93 -26.54
CA GLU A 13 -9.23 12.45 -25.50
C GLU A 13 -10.50 11.59 -25.36
N ARG A 14 -11.16 11.29 -26.48
CA ARG A 14 -12.33 10.39 -26.50
C ARG A 14 -12.00 8.98 -26.01
N ARG A 15 -10.79 8.48 -26.30
CA ARG A 15 -10.30 7.17 -25.82
C ARG A 15 -10.08 7.20 -24.30
N GLU A 16 -9.46 8.25 -23.77
CA GLU A 16 -9.24 8.41 -22.33
C GLU A 16 -10.57 8.58 -21.57
N ASP A 17 -11.56 9.27 -22.15
CA ASP A 17 -12.91 9.39 -21.59
C ASP A 17 -13.63 8.05 -21.45
N VAL A 18 -13.57 7.22 -22.51
CA VAL A 18 -14.16 5.88 -22.48
C VAL A 18 -13.47 5.02 -21.41
N ARG A 19 -12.14 5.06 -21.33
CA ARG A 19 -11.37 4.32 -20.34
C ARG A 19 -11.79 4.71 -18.91
N ARG A 20 -11.80 6.01 -18.60
CA ARG A 20 -12.21 6.55 -17.30
C ARG A 20 -13.64 6.17 -16.94
N ARG A 21 -14.56 6.25 -17.90
CA ARG A 21 -15.96 5.87 -17.68
C ARG A 21 -16.12 4.41 -17.30
N VAL A 22 -15.42 3.50 -17.98
CA VAL A 22 -15.43 2.06 -17.65
C VAL A 22 -14.85 1.80 -16.26
N LEU A 23 -13.72 2.43 -15.91
CA LEU A 23 -13.10 2.29 -14.59
C LEU A 23 -14.04 2.77 -13.48
N ARG A 24 -14.58 3.98 -13.63
CA ARG A 24 -15.55 4.55 -12.68
C ARG A 24 -16.76 3.64 -12.50
N THR A 25 -17.37 3.17 -13.60
CA THR A 25 -18.51 2.26 -13.52
C THR A 25 -18.17 0.96 -12.81
N ALA A 26 -17.00 0.36 -13.08
CA ALA A 26 -16.58 -0.85 -12.38
C ALA A 26 -16.40 -0.60 -10.88
N ALA A 27 -15.74 0.50 -10.49
CA ALA A 27 -15.56 0.89 -9.10
C ALA A 27 -16.89 1.15 -8.38
N GLU A 28 -17.83 1.85 -9.02
CA GLU A 28 -19.19 2.08 -8.50
C GLU A 28 -19.93 0.76 -8.26
N MET A 29 -19.88 -0.18 -9.21
CA MET A 29 -20.52 -1.49 -9.04
C MET A 29 -19.90 -2.31 -7.90
N MET A 30 -18.60 -2.16 -7.65
CA MET A 30 -17.93 -2.78 -6.50
C MET A 30 -18.33 -2.10 -5.18
N ALA A 31 -18.50 -0.78 -5.19
CA ALA A 31 -19.00 -0.02 -4.04
C ALA A 31 -20.44 -0.39 -3.68
N ASP A 32 -21.29 -0.67 -4.70
CA ASP A 32 -22.66 -1.19 -4.56
C ASP A 32 -22.70 -2.64 -4.01
N GLY A 33 -21.55 -3.25 -3.73
CA GLY A 33 -21.44 -4.54 -3.07
C GLY A 33 -21.21 -5.73 -3.99
N THR A 34 -21.07 -5.52 -5.30
CA THR A 34 -20.78 -6.64 -6.23
C THR A 34 -19.29 -7.02 -6.15
N PRO A 35 -18.93 -8.26 -5.81
CA PRO A 35 -17.54 -8.70 -5.81
C PRO A 35 -16.91 -8.57 -7.20
N TYR A 36 -15.62 -8.22 -7.26
CA TYR A 36 -14.94 -8.02 -8.54
C TYR A 36 -15.01 -9.25 -9.43
N THR A 37 -14.78 -10.44 -8.86
CA THR A 37 -14.80 -11.73 -9.57
C THR A 37 -16.15 -12.01 -10.24
N GLU A 38 -17.25 -11.53 -9.65
CA GLU A 38 -18.61 -11.72 -10.14
C GLU A 38 -19.07 -10.67 -11.17
N LEU A 39 -18.31 -9.58 -11.37
CA LEU A 39 -18.66 -8.54 -12.34
C LEU A 39 -18.54 -9.02 -13.81
N PRO A 40 -19.65 -9.16 -14.56
CA PRO A 40 -19.58 -9.54 -15.96
C PRO A 40 -19.15 -8.35 -16.81
N VAL A 41 -18.21 -8.56 -17.74
CA VAL A 41 -17.77 -7.52 -18.71
C VAL A 41 -18.96 -6.91 -19.44
N GLN A 42 -19.95 -7.73 -19.80
CA GLN A 42 -21.18 -7.27 -20.46
C GLN A 42 -21.91 -6.21 -19.62
N ARG A 43 -22.09 -6.46 -18.32
CA ARG A 43 -22.80 -5.56 -17.39
C ARG A 43 -22.03 -4.26 -17.17
N ILE A 44 -20.70 -4.34 -17.09
CA ILE A 44 -19.83 -3.15 -17.01
C ILE A 44 -19.98 -2.32 -18.29
N ALA A 45 -19.92 -2.94 -19.46
CA ALA A 45 -20.02 -2.26 -20.75
C ALA A 45 -21.40 -1.59 -20.93
N GLU A 46 -22.49 -2.28 -20.57
CA GLU A 46 -23.86 -1.74 -20.60
C GLU A 46 -24.01 -0.53 -19.68
N ARG A 47 -23.59 -0.64 -18.41
CA ARG A 47 -23.70 0.46 -17.44
C ARG A 47 -22.78 1.63 -17.78
N ALA A 48 -21.61 1.36 -18.36
CA ALA A 48 -20.71 2.37 -18.88
C ALA A 48 -21.14 2.92 -20.26
N GLN A 49 -22.26 2.46 -20.82
CA GLN A 49 -22.78 2.88 -22.13
C GLN A 49 -21.71 2.79 -23.24
N VAL A 50 -21.02 1.64 -23.31
CA VAL A 50 -20.04 1.33 -24.35
C VAL A 50 -20.35 -0.03 -24.97
N ALA A 51 -20.02 -0.20 -26.25
CA ALA A 51 -20.09 -1.53 -26.85
C ALA A 51 -19.06 -2.47 -26.19
N ARG A 52 -19.39 -3.75 -26.06
CA ARG A 52 -18.47 -4.77 -25.53
C ARG A 52 -17.17 -4.85 -26.33
N SER A 53 -17.23 -4.69 -27.66
CA SER A 53 -16.04 -4.60 -28.50
C SER A 53 -15.17 -3.40 -28.14
N THR A 54 -15.78 -2.25 -27.80
CA THR A 54 -15.06 -1.07 -27.32
C THR A 54 -14.39 -1.35 -25.99
N PHE A 55 -15.05 -2.00 -25.03
CA PHE A 55 -14.41 -2.40 -23.76
C PHE A 55 -13.09 -3.16 -24.00
N TYR A 56 -13.10 -4.18 -24.86
CA TYR A 56 -11.91 -5.00 -25.12
C TYR A 56 -10.77 -4.26 -25.84
N LEU A 57 -11.05 -3.13 -26.52
CA LEU A 57 -10.00 -2.25 -27.06
C LEU A 57 -9.20 -1.50 -25.98
N HIS A 58 -9.76 -1.37 -24.77
CA HIS A 58 -9.12 -0.71 -23.63
C HIS A 58 -8.62 -1.70 -22.58
N PHE A 59 -9.35 -2.80 -22.41
CA PHE A 59 -9.10 -3.83 -21.40
C PHE A 59 -9.25 -5.20 -22.05
N PRO A 60 -8.14 -5.80 -22.53
CA PRO A 60 -8.16 -7.10 -23.20
C PRO A 60 -8.83 -8.20 -22.35
N ASP A 61 -8.73 -8.09 -21.03
CA ASP A 61 -9.27 -9.03 -20.05
C ASP A 61 -9.64 -8.30 -18.74
N LYS A 62 -10.21 -9.05 -17.78
CA LYS A 62 -10.52 -8.52 -16.44
C LYS A 62 -9.24 -8.22 -15.65
N SER A 63 -8.14 -8.90 -15.87
CA SER A 63 -6.90 -8.64 -15.12
C SER A 63 -6.36 -7.23 -15.43
N ARG A 64 -6.40 -6.80 -16.69
CA ARG A 64 -6.04 -5.44 -17.13
C ARG A 64 -7.00 -4.36 -16.64
N LEU A 65 -8.28 -4.69 -16.47
CA LEU A 65 -9.24 -3.78 -15.82
C LEU A 65 -8.89 -3.61 -14.33
N LEU A 66 -8.63 -4.72 -13.63
CA LEU A 66 -8.31 -4.69 -12.20
C LEU A 66 -6.99 -3.95 -11.94
N ILE A 67 -5.96 -4.23 -12.73
CA ILE A 67 -4.67 -3.52 -12.64
C ILE A 67 -4.88 -2.02 -12.79
N ALA A 68 -5.70 -1.58 -13.75
CA ALA A 68 -5.98 -0.16 -13.95
C ALA A 68 -6.77 0.48 -12.78
N LEU A 69 -7.73 -0.24 -12.20
CA LEU A 69 -8.44 0.21 -10.99
C LEU A 69 -7.49 0.29 -9.79
N ALA A 70 -6.64 -0.72 -9.65
CA ALA A 70 -5.68 -0.83 -8.56
C ALA A 70 -4.60 0.25 -8.66
N ASP A 71 -4.15 0.61 -9.86
CA ASP A 71 -3.15 1.67 -10.07
C ASP A 71 -3.61 3.00 -9.46
N GLU A 72 -4.88 3.39 -9.66
CA GLU A 72 -5.47 4.59 -9.05
C GLU A 72 -5.51 4.48 -7.51
N ALA A 73 -6.02 3.35 -6.99
CA ALA A 73 -6.14 3.11 -5.54
C ALA A 73 -4.79 3.12 -4.82
N VAL A 74 -3.80 2.52 -5.46
CA VAL A 74 -2.45 2.37 -4.94
C VAL A 74 -1.70 3.70 -5.03
N GLU A 75 -1.86 4.48 -6.09
CA GLU A 75 -1.28 5.83 -6.14
C GLU A 75 -1.80 6.71 -4.99
N ALA A 76 -3.10 6.62 -4.65
CA ALA A 76 -3.66 7.31 -3.49
C ALA A 76 -3.02 6.86 -2.16
N LEU A 77 -2.94 5.54 -1.92
CA LEU A 77 -2.33 4.97 -0.71
C LEU A 77 -0.90 5.44 -0.48
N PHE A 78 -0.13 5.47 -1.56
CA PHE A 78 1.30 5.55 -1.43
C PHE A 78 1.89 6.91 -1.81
N GLY A 79 1.18 7.74 -2.56
CA GLY A 79 1.58 9.13 -2.82
C GLY A 79 1.78 9.87 -1.50
N GLU A 80 0.85 9.73 -0.55
CA GLU A 80 0.94 10.34 0.77
C GLU A 80 2.06 9.71 1.63
N ALA A 81 2.22 8.38 1.58
CA ALA A 81 3.25 7.67 2.34
C ALA A 81 4.68 8.07 1.90
N VAL A 82 4.91 8.28 0.59
CA VAL A 82 6.20 8.73 0.06
C VAL A 82 6.50 10.16 0.48
N VAL A 83 5.50 11.05 0.49
CA VAL A 83 5.64 12.42 0.99
C VAL A 83 6.06 12.40 2.46
N TRP A 84 5.42 11.56 3.27
CA TRP A 84 5.75 11.43 4.69
C TRP A 84 7.15 10.85 4.93
N TRP A 85 7.51 9.74 4.27
CA TRP A 85 8.84 9.12 4.44
C TRP A 85 9.99 10.07 4.03
N ARG A 86 9.71 11.04 3.16
CA ARG A 86 10.66 12.08 2.74
C ARG A 86 10.68 13.30 3.66
N ALA A 87 9.70 13.47 4.55
CA ALA A 87 9.67 14.57 5.50
C ALA A 87 10.68 14.34 6.64
N ASP A 88 11.19 15.44 7.19
CA ASP A 88 11.94 15.38 8.44
C ASP A 88 10.97 14.91 9.54
N HIS A 89 11.31 13.80 10.20
CA HIS A 89 10.48 13.14 11.22
C HIS A 89 10.47 13.92 12.55
N ALA A 90 10.40 15.26 12.47
CA ALA A 90 10.46 16.18 13.60
C ALA A 90 9.34 15.92 14.64
N ASP A 91 8.23 15.30 14.21
CA ASP A 91 7.08 15.00 15.06
C ASP A 91 7.14 13.60 15.73
N GLY A 92 8.26 12.88 15.59
CA GLY A 92 8.48 11.62 16.29
C GLY A 92 7.46 10.52 15.94
N VAL A 93 7.11 9.71 16.94
CA VAL A 93 6.09 8.63 16.83
C VAL A 93 4.73 9.17 16.38
N ASP A 94 4.36 10.39 16.79
CA ASP A 94 3.06 10.97 16.46
C ASP A 94 2.96 11.32 14.97
N GLY A 95 4.07 11.74 14.35
CA GLY A 95 4.17 11.90 12.91
C GLY A 95 3.93 10.57 12.17
N VAL A 96 4.53 9.47 12.64
CA VAL A 96 4.29 8.13 12.07
C VAL A 96 2.82 7.72 12.23
N ALA A 97 2.23 7.99 13.40
CA ALA A 97 0.82 7.67 13.66
C ALA A 97 -0.11 8.45 12.72
N HIS A 98 0.20 9.71 12.44
CA HIS A 98 -0.54 10.51 11.45
C HIS A 98 -0.47 9.87 10.05
N ALA A 99 0.71 9.48 9.58
CA ALA A 99 0.86 8.79 8.30
C ALA A 99 0.08 7.47 8.24
N MET A 100 0.08 6.68 9.32
CA MET A 100 -0.69 5.44 9.37
C MET A 100 -2.21 5.70 9.32
N ARG A 101 -2.73 6.76 9.95
CA ARG A 101 -4.14 7.14 9.84
C ARG A 101 -4.52 7.48 8.40
N GLN A 102 -3.69 8.29 7.74
CA GLN A 102 -3.89 8.68 6.34
C GLN A 102 -3.94 7.45 5.43
N MET A 103 -3.00 6.53 5.59
CA MET A 103 -2.96 5.31 4.80
C MET A 103 -4.15 4.38 5.09
N ILE A 104 -4.63 4.28 6.34
CA ILE A 104 -5.85 3.54 6.67
C ILE A 104 -7.07 4.18 6.00
N ALA A 105 -7.19 5.51 6.06
CA ALA A 105 -8.30 6.24 5.41
C ALA A 105 -8.32 6.01 3.89
N ALA A 106 -7.17 6.17 3.23
CA ALA A 106 -7.02 5.90 1.80
C ALA A 106 -7.30 4.43 1.45
N TYR A 107 -6.87 3.48 2.29
CA TYR A 107 -7.19 2.06 2.09
C TYR A 107 -8.70 1.81 2.16
N ARG A 108 -9.39 2.43 3.13
CA ARG A 108 -10.84 2.28 3.29
C ARG A 108 -11.62 2.81 2.08
N GLU A 109 -11.20 3.93 1.52
CA GLU A 109 -11.79 4.51 0.31
C GLU A 109 -11.73 3.53 -0.87
N HIS A 110 -10.64 2.79 -1.01
CA HIS A 110 -10.42 1.85 -2.11
C HIS A 110 -10.54 0.37 -1.72
N ARG A 111 -11.09 0.05 -0.54
CA ARG A 111 -11.00 -1.29 0.08
C ARG A 111 -11.47 -2.43 -0.82
N ARG A 112 -12.50 -2.20 -1.64
CA ARG A 112 -13.07 -3.21 -2.54
C ARG A 112 -12.10 -3.56 -3.66
N VAL A 113 -11.44 -2.56 -4.24
CA VAL A 113 -10.45 -2.74 -5.31
C VAL A 113 -9.20 -3.41 -4.75
N LEU A 114 -8.71 -2.95 -3.60
CA LEU A 114 -7.52 -3.51 -2.95
C LEU A 114 -7.74 -4.94 -2.47
N HIS A 115 -8.94 -5.25 -1.97
CA HIS A 115 -9.31 -6.63 -1.66
C HIS A 115 -9.29 -7.53 -2.90
N ALA A 116 -9.95 -7.10 -3.98
CA ALA A 116 -9.96 -7.85 -5.23
C ALA A 116 -8.55 -8.03 -5.81
N LEU A 117 -7.69 -7.02 -5.68
CA LEU A 117 -6.28 -7.09 -6.06
C LEU A 117 -5.57 -8.22 -5.31
N GLY A 118 -5.71 -8.29 -3.98
CA GLY A 118 -5.12 -9.33 -3.15
C GLY A 118 -5.63 -10.73 -3.48
N GLU A 119 -6.95 -10.88 -3.69
CA GLU A 119 -7.56 -12.16 -4.07
C GLU A 119 -7.06 -12.64 -5.44
N VAL A 120 -7.10 -11.78 -6.46
CA VAL A 120 -6.76 -12.13 -7.84
C VAL A 120 -5.24 -12.34 -8.00
N ALA A 121 -4.41 -11.58 -7.28
CA ALA A 121 -2.96 -11.80 -7.25
C ALA A 121 -2.57 -13.20 -6.72
N GLY A 122 -3.47 -13.90 -6.02
CA GLY A 122 -3.23 -15.26 -5.55
C GLY A 122 -3.19 -16.31 -6.67
N TYR A 123 -3.77 -16.04 -7.84
CA TYR A 123 -3.87 -17.00 -8.94
C TYR A 123 -3.67 -16.42 -10.35
N ASP A 124 -3.66 -15.10 -10.52
CA ASP A 124 -3.36 -14.43 -11.79
C ASP A 124 -1.93 -13.85 -11.77
N PRO A 125 -1.03 -14.29 -12.67
CA PRO A 125 0.37 -13.87 -12.65
C PRO A 125 0.60 -12.41 -13.02
N ASP A 126 -0.21 -11.83 -13.92
CA ASP A 126 -0.09 -10.43 -14.35
C ASP A 126 -0.45 -9.49 -13.20
N VAL A 127 -1.52 -9.83 -12.46
CA VAL A 127 -1.95 -9.07 -11.28
C VAL A 127 -0.94 -9.22 -10.15
N ALA A 128 -0.40 -10.42 -9.94
CA ALA A 128 0.62 -10.68 -8.94
C ALA A 128 1.93 -9.93 -9.24
N GLU A 129 2.34 -9.87 -10.51
CA GLU A 129 3.50 -9.09 -10.94
C GLU A 129 3.31 -7.60 -10.71
N PHE A 130 2.15 -7.04 -11.10
CA PHE A 130 1.81 -5.66 -10.81
C PHE A 130 1.94 -5.33 -9.32
N TRP A 131 1.39 -6.18 -8.44
CA TRP A 131 1.46 -5.94 -7.00
C TRP A 131 2.88 -6.04 -6.44
N ARG A 132 3.64 -7.08 -6.84
CA ARG A 132 5.05 -7.24 -6.43
C ARG A 132 5.92 -6.07 -6.88
N ASP A 133 5.72 -5.62 -8.11
CA ASP A 133 6.44 -4.46 -8.66
C ASP A 133 6.18 -3.20 -7.85
N ARG A 134 4.93 -3.03 -7.44
CA ARG A 134 4.55 -1.89 -6.63
C ARG A 134 5.14 -1.96 -5.22
N MET A 135 5.07 -3.10 -4.55
CA MET A 135 5.70 -3.29 -3.23
C MET A 135 7.22 -3.10 -3.29
N ARG A 136 7.87 -3.57 -4.37
CA ARG A 136 9.31 -3.36 -4.58
C ARG A 136 9.66 -1.88 -4.67
N ARG A 137 8.95 -1.11 -5.49
CA ARG A 137 9.17 0.35 -5.61
C ARG A 137 9.01 1.08 -4.27
N PHE A 138 8.07 0.64 -3.41
CA PHE A 138 7.95 1.22 -2.07
C PHE A 138 9.06 0.83 -1.12
N THR A 139 9.48 -0.43 -1.19
CA THR A 139 10.64 -0.91 -0.45
C THR A 139 11.87 -0.07 -0.80
N GLU A 140 12.09 0.25 -2.07
CA GLU A 140 13.20 1.11 -2.52
C GLU A 140 13.14 2.53 -1.92
N VAL A 141 11.95 3.13 -1.80
CA VAL A 141 11.79 4.45 -1.16
C VAL A 141 12.15 4.41 0.32
N VAL A 142 11.64 3.42 1.05
CA VAL A 142 11.94 3.27 2.49
C VAL A 142 13.41 2.94 2.70
N GLN A 143 13.98 2.07 1.85
CA GLN A 143 15.40 1.72 1.88
C GLN A 143 16.27 2.97 1.72
N ALA A 144 16.00 3.82 0.71
CA ALA A 144 16.75 5.04 0.49
C ALA A 144 16.72 6.00 1.69
N ARG A 145 15.59 6.04 2.42
CA ARG A 145 15.45 6.84 3.65
C ARG A 145 16.27 6.26 4.80
N LEU A 146 16.16 4.95 5.05
CA LEU A 146 16.92 4.27 6.10
C LEU A 146 18.43 4.33 5.82
N ASP A 147 18.85 4.25 4.56
CA ASP A 147 20.24 4.45 4.14
C ASP A 147 20.74 5.86 4.49
N ALA A 148 19.87 6.88 4.40
CA ALA A 148 20.21 8.25 4.78
C ALA A 148 20.35 8.41 6.30
N GLU A 149 19.46 7.79 7.08
CA GLU A 149 19.57 7.75 8.55
C GLU A 149 20.82 7.02 9.01
N LEU A 150 21.15 5.88 8.38
CA LEU A 150 22.35 5.12 8.68
C LEU A 150 23.62 5.95 8.45
N ARG A 151 23.68 6.70 7.34
CA ARG A 151 24.79 7.63 7.06
C ARG A 151 24.86 8.81 8.04
N ALA A 152 23.71 9.25 8.55
CA ALA A 152 23.63 10.31 9.55
C ALA A 152 23.98 9.83 10.97
N GLY A 153 24.07 8.51 11.20
CA GLY A 153 24.36 7.92 12.51
C GLY A 153 23.19 8.00 13.50
N THR A 154 21.97 8.11 12.99
CA THR A 154 20.72 8.25 13.80
C THR A 154 20.04 6.92 14.09
N VAL A 155 20.48 5.84 13.43
CA VAL A 155 19.98 4.46 13.60
C VAL A 155 21.15 3.52 13.90
N ASP A 156 20.83 2.28 14.27
CA ASP A 156 21.81 1.24 14.56
C ASP A 156 22.78 1.01 13.37
N PRO A 157 24.11 1.14 13.56
CA PRO A 157 25.10 0.91 12.51
C PRO A 157 25.10 -0.52 11.96
N GLU A 158 24.55 -1.50 12.67
CA GLU A 158 24.43 -2.90 12.23
C GLU A 158 23.10 -3.21 11.52
N MET A 159 22.23 -2.21 11.33
CA MET A 159 20.93 -2.40 10.67
C MET A 159 21.07 -2.94 9.23
N ASP A 160 20.44 -4.07 8.94
CA ASP A 160 20.17 -4.49 7.56
C ASP A 160 19.03 -3.65 6.99
N VAL A 161 19.39 -2.53 6.36
CA VAL A 161 18.46 -1.54 5.81
C VAL A 161 17.50 -2.16 4.80
N ARG A 162 17.98 -3.06 3.92
CA ARG A 162 17.16 -3.68 2.88
C ARG A 162 16.09 -4.60 3.49
N THR A 163 16.50 -5.49 4.38
CA THR A 163 15.58 -6.43 5.02
C THR A 163 14.61 -5.70 5.95
N THR A 164 15.09 -4.68 6.66
CA THR A 164 14.26 -3.84 7.54
C THR A 164 13.17 -3.11 6.74
N ALA A 165 13.53 -2.48 5.62
CA ALA A 165 12.55 -1.82 4.74
C ALA A 165 11.47 -2.79 4.23
N GLN A 166 11.88 -4.00 3.82
CA GLN A 166 10.96 -5.03 3.36
C GLN A 166 9.98 -5.45 4.47
N VAL A 167 10.48 -5.73 5.67
CA VAL A 167 9.66 -6.14 6.82
C VAL A 167 8.66 -5.04 7.19
N LEU A 168 9.09 -3.78 7.23
CA LEU A 168 8.22 -2.65 7.56
C LEU A 168 7.07 -2.52 6.55
N ILE A 169 7.38 -2.55 5.24
CA ILE A 169 6.37 -2.44 4.17
C ILE A 169 5.33 -3.56 4.27
N TRP A 170 5.76 -4.82 4.36
CA TRP A 170 4.83 -5.95 4.42
C TRP A 170 4.04 -6.00 5.73
N THR A 171 4.62 -5.58 6.85
CA THR A 171 3.90 -5.51 8.14
C THR A 171 2.77 -4.49 8.07
N VAL A 172 3.06 -3.31 7.53
CA VAL A 172 2.11 -2.22 7.36
C VAL A 172 0.99 -2.64 6.39
N GLU A 173 1.35 -3.12 5.20
CA GLU A 173 0.40 -3.57 4.18
C GLU A 173 -0.54 -4.62 4.76
N ARG A 174 0.01 -5.69 5.34
CA ARG A 174 -0.78 -6.83 5.78
C ARG A 174 -1.69 -6.47 6.95
N THR A 175 -1.21 -5.63 7.86
CA THR A 175 -1.97 -5.20 9.04
C THR A 175 -3.14 -4.29 8.64
N ILE A 176 -2.90 -3.30 7.78
CA ILE A 176 -3.95 -2.39 7.31
C ILE A 176 -4.98 -3.15 6.47
N SER A 177 -4.51 -4.01 5.56
CA SER A 177 -5.36 -4.85 4.71
C SER A 177 -6.29 -5.74 5.55
N ALA A 178 -5.74 -6.48 6.52
CA ALA A 178 -6.52 -7.34 7.40
C ALA A 178 -7.48 -6.54 8.29
N HIS A 179 -7.03 -5.39 8.83
CA HIS A 179 -7.86 -4.53 9.67
C HIS A 179 -9.06 -3.97 8.89
N CYS A 180 -8.84 -3.39 7.71
CA CYS A 180 -9.89 -2.81 6.90
C CYS A 180 -10.88 -3.83 6.32
N HIS A 181 -10.49 -5.12 6.28
CA HIS A 181 -11.39 -6.20 5.88
C HIS A 181 -12.40 -6.57 6.98
N HIS A 182 -12.00 -6.56 8.26
CA HIS A 182 -12.80 -7.08 9.37
C HIS A 182 -13.42 -6.00 10.26
N ASP A 183 -12.86 -4.79 10.28
CA ASP A 183 -13.29 -3.70 11.15
C ASP A 183 -13.81 -2.51 10.33
N GLU A 184 -14.91 -1.90 10.78
CA GLU A 184 -15.58 -0.79 10.09
C GLU A 184 -15.04 0.61 10.46
N GLY A 185 -13.93 0.70 11.19
CA GLY A 185 -13.27 1.96 11.54
C GLY A 185 -13.04 2.14 13.03
N THR A 186 -13.65 1.31 13.87
CA THR A 186 -13.59 1.43 15.34
C THR A 186 -12.18 1.20 15.89
N GLY A 187 -11.34 0.47 15.16
CA GLY A 187 -9.96 0.18 15.54
C GLY A 187 -8.90 1.06 14.89
N ASP A 188 -9.26 1.97 13.98
CA ASP A 188 -8.30 2.69 13.12
C ASP A 188 -7.23 3.42 13.92
N GLU A 189 -7.63 4.19 14.92
CA GLU A 189 -6.69 4.95 15.77
C GLU A 189 -5.76 4.03 16.58
N ARG A 190 -6.26 2.88 17.03
CA ARG A 190 -5.46 1.91 17.79
C ARG A 190 -4.43 1.24 16.89
N ILE A 191 -4.84 0.83 15.68
CA ILE A 191 -3.93 0.24 14.69
C ILE A 191 -2.87 1.25 14.26
N ALA A 192 -3.27 2.48 13.95
CA ALA A 192 -2.35 3.54 13.54
C ALA A 192 -1.26 3.78 14.60
N ARG A 193 -1.65 3.97 15.87
CA ARG A 193 -0.69 4.17 16.97
C ARG A 193 0.19 2.96 17.23
N THR A 194 -0.35 1.75 17.09
CA THR A 194 0.42 0.52 17.30
C THR A 194 1.45 0.33 16.20
N LEU A 195 1.06 0.48 14.93
CA LEU A 195 1.98 0.43 13.80
C LEU A 195 3.06 1.51 13.93
N ALA A 196 2.67 2.75 14.27
CA ALA A 196 3.61 3.84 14.48
C ALA A 196 4.68 3.53 15.53
N ARG A 197 4.25 3.04 16.69
CA ARG A 197 5.17 2.63 17.75
C ARG A 197 6.09 1.49 17.30
N SER A 198 5.55 0.48 16.62
CA SER A 198 6.35 -0.66 16.13
C SER A 198 7.38 -0.23 15.09
N ILE A 199 6.99 0.62 14.13
CA ILE A 199 7.90 1.19 13.12
C ILE A 199 8.99 1.99 13.83
N TRP A 200 8.62 2.90 14.74
CA TRP A 200 9.57 3.76 15.45
C TRP A 200 10.60 2.96 16.24
N LEU A 201 10.17 1.92 16.97
CA LEU A 201 11.07 1.06 17.74
C LEU A 201 11.93 0.17 16.84
N THR A 202 11.44 -0.22 15.66
CA THR A 202 12.24 -0.99 14.70
C THR A 202 13.35 -0.14 14.08
N VAL A 203 13.07 1.15 13.81
CA VAL A 203 14.04 2.04 13.17
C VAL A 203 15.00 2.67 14.18
N TYR A 204 14.50 3.16 15.32
CA TYR A 204 15.27 3.95 16.28
C TYR A 204 15.46 3.27 17.64
N GLY A 205 14.84 2.11 17.87
CA GLY A 205 14.97 1.40 19.14
C GLY A 205 16.31 0.69 19.25
N ILE A 206 16.99 0.89 20.37
CA ILE A 206 18.22 0.17 20.71
C ILE A 206 17.82 -1.12 21.45
N PRO A 207 18.31 -2.31 21.03
CA PRO A 207 18.05 -3.56 21.73
C PRO A 207 18.48 -3.46 23.20
N PRO A 208 17.73 -4.05 24.14
CA PRO A 208 18.19 -4.12 25.52
C PRO A 208 19.52 -4.87 25.58
N GLY A 209 20.48 -4.33 26.34
CA GLY A 209 21.76 -5.00 26.57
C GLY A 209 21.59 -6.37 27.21
N PRO A 210 22.63 -7.22 27.19
CA PRO A 210 22.55 -8.56 27.76
C PRO A 210 22.08 -8.51 29.22
N PRO A 211 21.27 -9.48 29.66
CA PRO A 211 20.75 -9.49 31.02
C PRO A 211 21.92 -9.40 32.00
N ARG A 212 21.88 -8.40 32.89
CA ARG A 212 22.86 -8.26 33.97
C ARG A 212 22.95 -9.59 34.72
N ALA A 213 24.15 -10.18 34.76
CA ALA A 213 24.38 -11.43 35.47
C ALA A 213 23.82 -11.30 36.90
N ALA A 214 22.95 -12.22 37.29
CA ALA A 214 22.40 -12.24 38.64
C ALA A 214 23.56 -12.26 39.65
N PRO A 215 23.50 -11.47 40.74
CA PRO A 215 24.54 -11.50 41.76
C PRO A 215 24.69 -12.95 42.23
N ARG A 216 25.91 -13.50 42.10
CA ARG A 216 26.24 -14.83 42.61
C ARG A 216 25.81 -14.84 44.07
N ARG A 217 24.83 -15.68 44.43
CA ARG A 217 24.52 -15.93 45.83
C ARG A 217 25.79 -16.50 46.45
N GLU A 218 26.41 -15.73 47.35
CA GLU A 218 27.52 -16.22 48.14
C GLU A 218 27.07 -17.50 48.87
N PRO A 219 27.85 -18.59 48.82
CA PRO A 219 27.54 -19.78 49.59
C PRO A 219 27.49 -19.39 51.07
N GLY A 220 26.30 -19.41 51.65
CA GLY A 220 26.11 -19.14 53.07
C GLY A 220 27.05 -20.00 53.89
N LEU A 221 27.91 -19.33 54.65
CA LEU A 221 28.72 -19.92 55.71
C LEU A 221 27.81 -20.81 56.57
N ARG A 222 27.96 -22.13 56.45
CA ARG A 222 27.46 -23.06 57.48
C ARG A 222 28.29 -22.78 58.73
N GLY A 223 27.67 -22.11 59.69
CA GLY A 223 28.21 -21.93 61.03
C GLY A 223 28.32 -23.29 61.76
N PRO A 224 29.18 -23.35 62.79
CA PRO A 224 29.66 -24.57 63.44
C PRO A 224 28.58 -25.36 64.18
#